data_AF-A0A9D8UJA2-F1
#
_entry.id   AF-A0A9D8UJA2-F1
#
_cell.length_a   1.000
_cell.length_b   1.000
_cell.length_c   1.000
_cell.angle_alpha   90.00
_cell.angle_beta   90.00
_cell.angle_gamma   90.00
#
_symmetry.space_group_name_H-M   'P 1'
#
loop_
_entity.id
_entity.type
_entity.pdbx_description
1 polymer ?
#
loop_
_entity_poly.entity_id
_entity_poly.type
_entity_poly.pdbx_seq_one_letter_code
_entity_poly.pdbx_strand_id
1 'polypeptide(L)'
;MINKGKYFEEIVELIEKSIDSDTVIERDVKLPLLNTGGKFYTQCDLVIKKGEAPRESITIVEIQNRKSKPSSNDFRGWVEKLNNVGAQHLLCVSKAGFTKSTKEIARNQGNRIMLVELREIPNEQIPVNFFKFESNYQEFSIENFESMEFNFSPIDLDVYFLDENEFDLRGIKYSDKIFSYSKKEKVSLLDICADSVPYVKEDSTGKKTLQIDINTPFYFYWEKVFIGLSLKMTFNWKKVVYQIPIDLLSYEQDEHGTLIWLFHGSLETSNGQIDFTLPVKELDGAYWVSNYMATIPDGVKLDFKPYK
;
A
#
# COMPACT_ATOMS: atom_id res chain seq x y z
N MET A 1 25.58 -26.10 -5.11
CA MET A 1 25.33 -25.80 -3.69
C MET A 1 26.11 -24.55 -3.34
N ILE A 2 25.44 -23.44 -3.00
CA ILE A 2 26.12 -22.22 -2.54
C ILE A 2 26.59 -22.49 -1.11
N ASN A 3 27.89 -22.35 -0.84
CA ASN A 3 28.46 -22.49 0.51
C ASN A 3 27.81 -21.44 1.43
N LYS A 4 27.61 -21.75 2.73
CA LYS A 4 26.87 -20.87 3.66
C LYS A 4 27.43 -19.43 3.66
N GLY A 5 28.75 -19.30 3.67
CA GLY A 5 29.43 -18.00 3.61
C GLY A 5 29.17 -17.27 2.29
N LYS A 6 29.16 -17.96 1.15
CA LYS A 6 28.96 -17.32 -0.17
C LYS A 6 27.59 -16.66 -0.30
N TYR A 7 26.52 -17.32 0.18
CA TYR A 7 25.18 -16.71 0.16
C TYR A 7 25.09 -15.52 1.09
N PHE A 8 25.68 -15.60 2.29
CA PHE A 8 25.70 -14.49 3.23
C PHE A 8 26.39 -13.28 2.59
N GLU A 9 27.60 -13.47 2.05
CA GLU A 9 28.36 -12.43 1.34
C GLU A 9 27.56 -11.82 0.19
N GLU A 10 26.90 -12.64 -0.63
CA GLU A 10 26.04 -12.17 -1.72
C GLU A 10 24.89 -11.30 -1.19
N ILE A 11 24.24 -11.66 -0.07
CA ILE A 11 23.22 -10.80 0.56
C ILE A 11 23.83 -9.51 1.09
N VAL A 12 25.02 -9.57 1.72
CA VAL A 12 25.65 -8.35 2.24
C VAL A 12 25.99 -7.39 1.11
N GLU A 13 26.57 -7.87 0.02
CA GLU A 13 26.88 -7.07 -1.16
C GLU A 13 25.62 -6.41 -1.75
N LEU A 14 24.50 -7.13 -1.76
CA LEU A 14 23.22 -6.60 -2.24
C LEU A 14 22.66 -5.49 -1.34
N ILE A 15 22.80 -5.63 -0.03
CA ILE A 15 22.41 -4.60 0.93
C ILE A 15 23.35 -3.39 0.82
N GLU A 16 24.66 -3.62 0.74
CA GLU A 16 25.68 -2.57 0.59
C GLU A 16 25.46 -1.70 -0.64
N LYS A 17 25.02 -2.28 -1.76
CA LYS A 17 24.69 -1.52 -2.99
C LYS A 17 23.50 -0.57 -2.81
N SER A 18 22.56 -0.94 -1.94
CA SER A 18 21.23 -0.31 -1.83
C SER A 18 21.08 0.78 -0.79
N ILE A 19 22.11 0.97 0.04
CA ILE A 19 22.08 1.92 1.14
C ILE A 19 22.73 3.25 0.75
N ASP A 20 22.22 4.33 1.33
CA ASP A 20 22.76 5.67 1.14
C ASP A 20 24.22 5.75 1.64
N SER A 21 25.06 6.60 1.02
CA SER A 21 26.50 6.71 1.32
C SER A 21 26.83 7.17 2.75
N ASP A 22 25.84 7.68 3.49
CA ASP A 22 25.93 8.11 4.89
C ASP A 22 25.65 6.97 5.90
N THR A 23 25.46 5.74 5.40
CA THR A 23 25.06 4.59 6.20
C THR A 23 26.25 3.70 6.51
N VAL A 24 26.38 3.27 7.77
CA VAL A 24 27.43 2.35 8.23
C VAL A 24 26.86 0.95 8.31
N ILE A 25 27.51 0.00 7.62
CA ILE A 25 27.20 -1.44 7.72
C ILE A 25 28.30 -2.13 8.52
N GLU A 26 27.86 -2.86 9.54
CA GLU A 26 28.73 -3.68 10.37
C GLU A 26 28.27 -5.14 10.28
N ARG A 27 29.23 -6.06 10.11
CA ARG A 27 28.98 -7.50 9.95
C ARG A 27 29.34 -8.25 11.22
N ASP A 28 28.58 -9.30 11.56
CA ASP A 28 28.82 -10.17 12.71
C ASP A 28 29.03 -9.39 14.02
N VAL A 29 28.08 -8.52 14.34
CA VAL A 29 28.20 -7.53 15.41
C VAL A 29 27.56 -8.02 16.69
N LYS A 30 28.20 -7.75 17.83
CA LYS A 30 27.60 -7.93 19.14
C LYS A 30 27.02 -6.62 19.63
N LEU A 31 25.70 -6.50 19.64
CA LEU A 31 25.00 -5.34 20.21
C LEU A 31 24.69 -5.57 21.69
N PRO A 32 24.87 -4.55 22.55
CA PRO A 32 24.52 -4.66 23.96
C PRO A 32 23.00 -4.75 24.12
N LEU A 33 22.56 -5.56 25.09
CA LEU A 33 21.15 -5.63 25.45
C LEU A 33 20.79 -4.40 26.30
N LEU A 34 19.69 -3.73 25.93
CA LEU A 34 19.04 -2.69 26.73
C LEU A 34 18.80 -3.20 28.15
N ASN A 35 18.87 -2.29 29.13
CA ASN A 35 18.61 -2.56 30.55
C ASN A 35 19.59 -3.54 31.25
N THR A 36 20.68 -3.93 30.59
CA THR A 36 21.70 -4.81 31.21
C THR A 36 22.94 -4.07 31.71
N GLY A 37 22.98 -2.74 31.56
CA GLY A 37 24.16 -1.94 31.87
C GLY A 37 25.39 -2.33 31.04
N GLY A 38 25.18 -2.83 29.82
CA GLY A 38 26.25 -3.24 28.90
C GLY A 38 26.93 -4.56 29.25
N LYS A 39 26.33 -5.39 30.12
CA LYS A 39 26.91 -6.66 30.56
C LYS A 39 26.59 -7.84 29.65
N PHE A 40 25.45 -7.77 28.96
CA PHE A 40 25.01 -8.83 28.06
C PHE A 40 24.89 -8.30 26.64
N TYR A 41 25.14 -9.18 25.68
CA TYR A 41 25.18 -8.86 24.26
C TYR A 41 24.44 -9.94 23.48
N THR A 42 23.95 -9.57 22.30
CA THR A 42 23.42 -10.50 21.31
C THR A 42 24.14 -10.31 19.99
N GLN A 43 24.36 -11.41 19.27
CA GLN A 43 24.99 -11.39 17.95
C GLN A 43 23.93 -11.08 16.90
N CYS A 44 24.23 -10.12 16.02
CA CYS A 44 23.45 -9.76 14.86
C CYS A 44 24.28 -10.08 13.61
N ASP A 45 23.65 -10.69 12.62
CA ASP A 45 24.29 -11.05 11.35
C ASP A 45 24.82 -9.80 10.64
N LEU A 46 23.96 -8.77 10.51
CA LEU A 46 24.35 -7.43 10.08
C LEU A 46 23.64 -6.36 10.92
N VAL A 47 24.30 -5.22 11.05
CA VAL A 47 23.75 -4.00 11.64
C VAL A 47 23.96 -2.86 10.66
N ILE A 48 22.87 -2.16 10.34
CA ILE A 48 22.87 -0.97 9.50
C ILE A 48 22.57 0.22 10.40
N LYS A 49 23.48 1.19 10.45
CA LYS A 49 23.34 2.43 11.23
C LYS A 49 23.27 3.63 10.29
N LYS A 50 22.27 4.49 10.48
CA LYS A 50 22.09 5.70 9.68
C LYS A 50 21.93 6.93 10.57
N GLY A 51 22.61 8.01 10.22
CA GLY A 51 22.64 9.27 10.97
C GLY A 51 23.76 9.31 12.01
N GLU A 52 23.77 10.36 12.83
CA GLU A 52 24.79 10.60 13.85
C GLU A 52 24.25 10.35 15.25
N ALA A 53 25.11 9.81 16.13
CA ALA A 53 24.79 9.66 17.54
C ALA A 53 24.45 11.03 18.17
N PRO A 54 23.44 11.11 19.06
CA PRO A 54 22.67 10.01 19.65
C PRO A 54 21.38 9.66 18.88
N ARG A 55 21.13 10.25 17.70
CA ARG A 55 19.92 10.05 16.90
C ARG A 55 20.21 9.18 15.69
N GLU A 56 20.80 8.02 15.95
CA GLU A 56 21.04 6.99 14.95
C GLU A 56 19.80 6.10 14.79
N SER A 57 19.45 5.76 13.55
CA SER A 57 18.52 4.68 13.24
C SER A 57 19.31 3.39 13.07
N ILE A 58 18.90 2.34 13.77
CA ILE A 58 19.51 1.02 13.76
C ILE A 58 18.53 0.04 13.13
N THR A 59 18.97 -0.60 12.05
CA THR A 59 18.30 -1.75 11.44
C THR A 59 19.15 -2.99 11.66
N ILE A 60 18.59 -4.02 12.30
CA ILE A 60 19.23 -5.33 12.38
C ILE A 60 18.78 -6.19 11.19
N VAL A 61 19.69 -6.96 10.61
CA VAL A 61 19.38 -7.92 9.55
C VAL A 61 19.73 -9.32 10.02
N GLU A 62 18.82 -10.27 9.80
CA GLU A 62 18.99 -11.67 10.15
C GLU A 62 18.83 -12.53 8.89
N ILE A 63 19.80 -13.40 8.60
CA ILE A 63 19.89 -14.10 7.32
C ILE A 63 19.82 -15.61 7.55
N GLN A 64 18.71 -16.22 7.11
CA GLN A 64 18.53 -17.66 7.14
C GLN A 64 18.85 -18.30 5.78
N ASN A 65 20.04 -18.89 5.69
CA ASN A 65 20.44 -19.73 4.55
C ASN A 65 20.24 -21.23 4.83
N ARG A 66 19.00 -21.63 5.12
CA ARG A 66 18.62 -23.05 5.28
C ARG A 66 17.62 -23.44 4.19
N LYS A 67 17.54 -24.74 3.88
CA LYS A 67 16.53 -25.29 2.96
C LYS A 67 15.11 -25.23 3.54
N SER A 68 14.99 -25.14 4.86
CA SER A 68 13.73 -25.03 5.57
C SER A 68 13.42 -23.57 5.92
N LYS A 69 12.13 -23.22 5.89
CA LYS A 69 11.61 -21.94 6.37
C LYS A 69 11.99 -21.74 7.85
N PRO A 70 12.22 -20.49 8.30
CA PRO A 70 12.31 -20.18 9.73
C PRO A 70 11.06 -20.67 10.46
N SER A 71 11.25 -21.30 11.60
CA SER A 71 10.13 -21.65 12.48
C SER A 71 9.56 -20.40 13.14
N SER A 72 8.34 -20.49 13.68
CA SER A 72 7.76 -19.39 14.47
C SER A 72 8.63 -19.02 15.68
N ASN A 73 9.38 -19.97 16.24
CA ASN A 73 10.30 -19.69 17.36
C ASN A 73 11.56 -18.97 16.91
N ASP A 74 12.14 -19.34 15.76
CA ASP A 74 13.29 -18.62 15.17
C ASP A 74 12.92 -17.15 14.96
N PHE A 75 11.75 -16.92 14.33
CA PHE A 75 11.26 -15.57 14.07
C PHE A 75 11.01 -14.78 15.35
N ARG A 76 10.33 -15.37 16.36
CA ARG A 76 10.13 -14.71 17.66
C ARG A 76 11.46 -14.32 18.32
N GLY A 77 12.48 -15.17 18.22
CA GLY A 77 13.82 -14.86 18.71
C GLY A 77 14.42 -13.63 18.03
N TRP A 78 14.21 -13.45 16.73
CA TRP A 78 14.64 -12.24 16.02
C TRP A 78 13.85 -10.99 16.45
N VAL A 79 12.54 -11.10 16.63
CA VAL A 79 11.70 -9.99 17.15
C VAL A 79 12.10 -9.60 18.58
N GLU A 80 12.38 -10.59 19.42
CA GLU A 80 12.88 -10.34 20.77
C GLU A 80 14.25 -9.66 20.73
N LYS A 81 15.14 -10.11 19.83
CA LYS A 81 16.43 -9.47 19.58
C LYS A 81 16.27 -8.00 19.21
N LEU A 82 15.41 -7.67 18.25
CA LEU A 82 15.07 -6.29 17.85
C LEU A 82 14.74 -5.41 19.06
N ASN A 83 13.81 -5.87 19.90
CA ASN A 83 13.37 -5.11 21.06
C ASN A 83 14.47 -5.00 22.13
N ASN A 84 15.21 -6.08 22.37
CA ASN A 84 16.24 -6.13 23.39
C ASN A 84 17.45 -5.24 23.06
N VAL A 85 17.76 -5.00 21.78
CA VAL A 85 18.85 -4.08 21.39
C VAL A 85 18.38 -2.65 21.13
N GLY A 86 17.06 -2.41 21.15
CA GLY A 86 16.49 -1.08 20.91
C GLY A 86 16.55 -0.63 19.45
N ALA A 87 16.70 -1.55 18.50
CA ALA A 87 16.73 -1.22 17.09
C ALA A 87 15.32 -0.84 16.58
N GLN A 88 15.28 0.05 15.59
CA GLN A 88 14.04 0.56 15.02
C GLN A 88 13.42 -0.44 14.04
N HIS A 89 14.27 -1.13 13.27
CA HIS A 89 13.84 -2.02 12.21
C HIS A 89 14.54 -3.39 12.24
N LEU A 90 13.84 -4.42 11.77
CA LEU A 90 14.35 -5.77 11.55
C LEU A 90 14.09 -6.20 10.10
N LEU A 91 15.14 -6.57 9.39
CA LEU A 91 15.06 -7.17 8.06
C LEU A 91 15.38 -8.68 8.17
N CYS A 92 14.41 -9.53 7.86
CA CYS A 92 14.60 -10.99 7.89
C CYS A 92 14.76 -11.49 6.45
N VAL A 93 15.90 -12.09 6.13
CA VAL A 93 16.17 -12.63 4.79
C VAL A 93 16.11 -14.15 4.82
N SER A 94 15.31 -14.77 3.96
CA SER A 94 15.18 -16.23 3.88
C SER A 94 15.16 -16.74 2.44
N LYS A 95 16.03 -17.72 2.15
CA LYS A 95 16.01 -18.41 0.86
C LYS A 95 14.81 -19.35 0.69
N ALA A 96 14.39 -19.99 1.78
CA ALA A 96 13.27 -20.94 1.77
C ALA A 96 11.90 -20.26 1.87
N GLY A 97 11.89 -18.94 2.03
CA GLY A 97 10.71 -18.13 2.32
C GLY A 97 10.25 -18.22 3.77
N PHE A 98 9.01 -17.79 4.03
CA PHE A 98 8.42 -17.76 5.37
C PHE A 98 7.13 -18.56 5.49
N THR A 99 6.77 -18.92 6.72
CA THR A 99 5.48 -19.58 7.02
C THR A 99 4.35 -18.54 7.06
N LYS A 100 3.09 -18.97 6.90
CA LYS A 100 1.94 -18.06 7.02
C LYS A 100 1.90 -17.34 8.37
N SER A 101 2.13 -18.08 9.46
CA SER A 101 2.21 -17.51 10.81
C SER A 101 3.31 -16.46 10.94
N THR A 102 4.48 -16.69 10.35
CA THR A 102 5.56 -15.69 10.37
C THR A 102 5.16 -14.40 9.64
N LYS A 103 4.53 -14.52 8.46
CA LYS A 103 4.05 -13.38 7.68
C LYS A 103 3.00 -12.58 8.45
N GLU A 104 2.05 -13.27 9.08
CA GLU A 104 1.02 -12.65 9.91
C GLU A 104 1.60 -11.91 11.13
N ILE A 105 2.57 -12.50 11.83
CA ILE A 105 3.23 -11.80 12.95
C ILE A 105 4.01 -10.58 12.45
N ALA A 106 4.74 -10.69 11.34
CA ALA A 106 5.47 -9.57 10.76
C ALA A 106 4.52 -8.41 10.38
N ARG A 107 3.39 -8.73 9.74
CA ARG A 107 2.32 -7.78 9.40
C ARG A 107 1.82 -7.00 10.62
N ASN A 108 1.57 -7.70 11.73
CA ASN A 108 1.12 -7.08 12.97
C ASN A 108 2.17 -6.17 13.63
N GLN A 109 3.42 -6.20 13.17
CA GLN A 109 4.48 -5.28 13.62
C GLN A 109 4.60 -4.04 12.71
N GLY A 110 3.82 -3.96 11.64
CA GLY A 110 3.85 -2.87 10.65
C GLY A 110 5.23 -2.72 9.98
N ASN A 111 5.62 -1.49 9.68
CA ASN A 111 6.89 -1.17 9.00
C ASN A 111 8.15 -1.37 9.87
N ARG A 112 8.03 -1.96 11.07
CA ARG A 112 9.18 -2.30 11.92
C ARG A 112 9.88 -3.57 11.45
N ILE A 113 9.17 -4.50 10.82
CA ILE A 113 9.72 -5.78 10.40
C ILE A 113 9.41 -6.01 8.94
N MET A 114 10.44 -6.36 8.17
CA MET A 114 10.31 -6.72 6.78
C MET A 114 10.85 -8.12 6.52
N LEU A 115 10.08 -8.90 5.76
CA LEU A 115 10.48 -10.22 5.31
C LEU A 115 10.98 -10.13 3.87
N VAL A 116 12.14 -10.72 3.58
CA VAL A 116 12.72 -10.78 2.23
C VAL A 116 12.87 -12.23 1.80
N GLU A 117 12.13 -12.63 0.78
CA GLU A 117 12.23 -13.95 0.15
C GLU A 117 13.14 -13.88 -1.08
N LEU A 118 14.33 -14.49 -0.97
CA LEU A 118 15.33 -14.54 -2.05
C LEU A 118 15.55 -15.98 -2.51
N ARG A 119 14.69 -16.45 -3.40
CA ARG A 119 14.82 -17.79 -3.99
C ARG A 119 16.00 -17.85 -4.95
N GLU A 120 16.17 -16.77 -5.71
CA GLU A 120 17.29 -16.51 -6.61
C GLU A 120 18.00 -15.22 -6.14
N ILE A 121 19.31 -15.14 -6.39
CA ILE A 121 20.10 -13.97 -6.02
C ILE A 121 19.95 -12.97 -7.16
N PRO A 122 19.42 -11.77 -6.90
CA PRO A 122 19.28 -10.75 -7.92
C PRO A 122 20.67 -10.32 -8.45
N ASN A 123 20.73 -9.98 -9.72
CA ASN A 123 21.90 -9.29 -10.29
C ASN A 123 21.93 -7.80 -9.91
N GLU A 124 20.78 -7.28 -9.45
CA GLU A 124 20.54 -5.91 -8.98
C GLU A 124 20.46 -5.88 -7.45
N GLN A 125 20.37 -4.70 -6.83
CA GLN A 125 20.37 -4.51 -5.39
C GLN A 125 19.05 -4.95 -4.69
N ILE A 126 19.10 -5.22 -3.38
CA ILE A 126 17.88 -5.35 -2.56
C ILE A 126 17.35 -3.94 -2.32
N PRO A 127 16.07 -3.62 -2.47
CA PRO A 127 15.62 -2.22 -2.37
C PRO A 127 15.65 -1.53 -0.97
N VAL A 128 16.68 -1.71 -0.14
CA VAL A 128 16.73 -1.51 1.34
C VAL A 128 16.19 -0.16 1.87
N ASN A 129 16.15 0.88 1.04
CA ASN A 129 15.51 2.16 1.34
C ASN A 129 13.96 2.11 1.49
N PHE A 130 13.33 0.95 1.37
CA PHE A 130 11.87 0.76 1.46
C PHE A 130 11.21 0.93 2.83
N PHE A 131 11.95 1.04 3.95
CA PHE A 131 11.33 1.43 5.23
C PHE A 131 10.69 2.84 5.16
N LYS A 132 11.04 3.62 4.12
CA LYS A 132 10.45 4.92 3.80
C LYS A 132 9.28 4.86 2.81
N PHE A 133 8.87 3.68 2.36
CA PHE A 133 7.77 3.55 1.40
C PHE A 133 6.44 3.89 2.08
N GLU A 134 5.75 4.90 1.55
CA GLU A 134 4.41 5.28 1.98
C GLU A 134 3.38 4.68 1.02
N SER A 135 2.69 3.61 1.47
CA SER A 135 1.47 3.13 0.84
C SER A 135 0.27 3.61 1.64
N ASN A 136 -0.55 4.48 1.03
CA ASN A 136 -1.74 5.03 1.67
C ASN A 136 -3.01 4.54 0.98
N TYR A 137 -3.99 4.16 1.80
CA TYR A 137 -5.36 3.83 1.42
C TYR A 137 -6.32 4.86 2.01
N GLN A 138 -7.37 5.22 1.26
CA GLN A 138 -8.37 6.18 1.73
C GLN A 138 -9.76 5.61 1.60
N GLU A 139 -10.49 5.57 2.71
CA GLU A 139 -11.92 5.31 2.72
C GLU A 139 -12.66 6.62 2.60
N PHE A 140 -13.53 6.71 1.60
CA PHE A 140 -14.45 7.84 1.46
C PHE A 140 -15.86 7.40 1.85
N SER A 141 -16.51 8.21 2.69
CA SER A 141 -17.90 8.04 3.07
C SER A 141 -18.64 9.36 3.03
N ILE A 142 -19.91 9.29 2.65
CA ILE A 142 -20.84 10.41 2.72
C ILE A 142 -21.60 10.27 4.03
N GLU A 143 -21.51 11.29 4.89
CA GLU A 143 -22.23 11.29 6.16
C GLU A 143 -23.70 11.66 5.94
N ASN A 144 -23.95 12.67 5.11
CA ASN A 144 -25.29 13.07 4.68
C ASN A 144 -25.22 14.00 3.46
N PHE A 145 -26.36 14.14 2.78
CA PHE A 145 -26.61 15.20 1.81
C PHE A 145 -27.44 16.29 2.47
N GLU A 146 -26.97 17.53 2.41
CA GLU A 146 -27.74 18.69 2.86
C GLU A 146 -28.72 19.17 1.79
N SER A 147 -28.30 19.12 0.53
CA SER A 147 -29.12 19.51 -0.61
C SER A 147 -28.76 18.67 -1.82
N MET A 148 -29.74 18.35 -2.64
CA MET A 148 -29.56 17.64 -3.90
C MET A 148 -30.65 18.08 -4.87
N GLU A 149 -30.22 18.62 -6.00
CA GLU A 149 -31.07 19.14 -7.06
C GLU A 149 -30.64 18.49 -8.37
N PHE A 150 -31.62 17.96 -9.08
CA PHE A 150 -31.49 17.30 -10.37
C PHE A 150 -32.34 18.08 -11.36
N ASN A 151 -31.81 18.36 -12.55
CA ASN A 151 -32.65 18.86 -13.66
C ASN A 151 -32.30 18.08 -14.92
N PHE A 152 -33.28 17.43 -15.50
CA PHE A 152 -33.12 16.64 -16.72
C PHE A 152 -33.07 17.53 -17.97
N SER A 153 -32.41 17.03 -19.00
CA SER A 153 -32.39 17.64 -20.33
C SER A 153 -33.78 17.58 -20.95
N PRO A 154 -34.46 18.72 -21.21
CA PRO A 154 -35.78 18.70 -21.81
C PRO A 154 -35.79 18.03 -23.19
N ILE A 155 -34.68 18.18 -23.93
CA ILE A 155 -34.49 17.57 -25.25
C ILE A 155 -34.50 16.04 -25.13
N ASP A 156 -33.83 15.47 -24.13
CA ASP A 156 -33.78 14.01 -23.98
C ASP A 156 -35.13 13.47 -23.49
N LEU A 157 -35.83 14.19 -22.60
CA LEU A 157 -37.18 13.83 -22.16
C LEU A 157 -38.16 13.78 -23.34
N ASP A 158 -38.14 14.80 -24.21
CA ASP A 158 -38.97 14.86 -25.41
C ASP A 158 -38.65 13.72 -26.38
N VAL A 159 -37.35 13.42 -26.60
CA VAL A 159 -36.90 12.36 -27.51
C VAL A 159 -37.34 10.97 -27.03
N TYR A 160 -37.34 10.75 -25.72
CA TYR A 160 -37.71 9.46 -25.12
C TYR A 160 -39.18 9.39 -24.69
N PHE A 161 -39.96 10.46 -24.85
CA PHE A 161 -41.35 10.58 -24.41
C PHE A 161 -41.54 10.27 -22.92
N LEU A 162 -40.63 10.78 -22.08
CA LEU A 162 -40.62 10.57 -20.64
C LEU A 162 -41.12 11.80 -19.88
N ASP A 163 -41.82 11.58 -18.77
CA ASP A 163 -42.19 12.64 -17.82
C ASP A 163 -41.17 12.68 -16.67
N GLU A 164 -40.69 13.87 -16.30
CA GLU A 164 -39.76 14.06 -15.18
C GLU A 164 -40.30 13.48 -13.85
N ASN A 165 -41.62 13.47 -13.68
CA ASN A 165 -42.26 12.92 -12.48
C ASN A 165 -42.17 11.38 -12.39
N GLU A 166 -41.79 10.70 -13.46
CA GLU A 166 -41.58 9.24 -13.46
C GLU A 166 -40.29 8.83 -12.73
N PHE A 167 -39.35 9.76 -12.52
CA PHE A 167 -38.09 9.49 -11.84
C PHE A 167 -38.20 9.68 -10.33
N ASP A 168 -38.32 8.58 -9.58
CA ASP A 168 -38.17 8.64 -8.12
C ASP A 168 -36.71 8.69 -7.70
N LEU A 169 -36.12 9.88 -7.81
CA LEU A 169 -34.72 10.10 -7.42
C LEU A 169 -34.51 10.04 -5.90
N ARG A 170 -35.57 10.07 -5.09
CA ARG A 170 -35.47 9.98 -3.62
C ARG A 170 -35.19 8.55 -3.14
N GLY A 171 -35.54 7.55 -3.95
CA GLY A 171 -35.27 6.14 -3.66
C GLY A 171 -33.87 5.65 -4.04
N ILE A 172 -33.09 6.47 -4.75
CA ILE A 172 -31.75 6.11 -5.22
C ILE A 172 -30.78 6.04 -4.05
N LYS A 173 -30.07 4.92 -3.93
CA LYS A 173 -28.93 4.84 -3.01
C LYS A 173 -27.73 5.50 -3.69
N TYR A 174 -26.93 6.22 -2.92
CA TYR A 174 -25.72 6.86 -3.46
C TYR A 174 -24.70 5.86 -4.03
N SER A 175 -24.80 4.58 -3.68
CA SER A 175 -23.99 3.47 -4.21
C SER A 175 -24.51 2.89 -5.54
N ASP A 176 -25.71 3.29 -5.99
CA ASP A 176 -26.30 2.73 -7.21
C ASP A 176 -25.55 3.24 -8.45
N LYS A 177 -25.04 2.32 -9.27
CA LYS A 177 -24.31 2.63 -10.51
C LYS A 177 -25.28 2.94 -11.66
N ILE A 178 -25.87 4.13 -11.61
CA ILE A 178 -26.91 4.59 -12.55
C ILE A 178 -26.59 5.93 -13.21
N PHE A 179 -25.43 6.53 -12.92
CA PHE A 179 -24.98 7.75 -13.58
C PHE A 179 -23.88 7.44 -14.60
N SER A 180 -23.59 8.36 -15.53
CA SER A 180 -22.50 8.18 -16.50
C SER A 180 -21.98 9.50 -17.05
N TYR A 181 -20.67 9.57 -17.31
CA TYR A 181 -20.05 10.68 -18.06
C TYR A 181 -19.91 10.38 -19.57
N SER A 182 -20.07 9.11 -19.98
CA SER A 182 -19.69 8.63 -21.32
C SER A 182 -20.77 7.83 -22.06
N LYS A 183 -21.89 7.52 -21.40
CA LYS A 183 -22.92 6.56 -21.85
C LYS A 183 -22.41 5.12 -22.03
N LYS A 184 -21.22 4.80 -21.50
CA LYS A 184 -20.63 3.45 -21.54
C LYS A 184 -20.45 2.89 -20.15
N GLU A 185 -19.69 3.60 -19.33
CA GLU A 185 -19.40 3.21 -17.95
C GLU A 185 -20.40 3.86 -17.02
N LYS A 186 -20.92 3.06 -16.09
CA LYS A 186 -21.84 3.54 -15.05
C LYS A 186 -21.07 3.80 -13.77
N VAL A 187 -21.36 4.93 -13.17
CA VAL A 187 -20.78 5.39 -11.90
C VAL A 187 -21.90 5.65 -10.90
N SER A 188 -21.55 5.58 -9.62
CA SER A 188 -22.45 5.92 -8.52
C SER A 188 -22.26 7.38 -8.07
N LEU A 189 -23.20 7.92 -7.29
CA LEU A 189 -23.00 9.24 -6.66
C LEU A 189 -21.83 9.23 -5.68
N LEU A 190 -21.57 8.08 -5.04
CA LEU A 190 -20.42 7.90 -4.17
C LEU A 190 -19.11 8.13 -4.93
N ASP A 191 -18.96 7.50 -6.10
CA ASP A 191 -17.77 7.63 -6.95
C ASP A 191 -17.55 9.09 -7.37
N ILE A 192 -18.64 9.74 -7.80
CA ILE A 192 -18.64 11.16 -8.22
C ILE A 192 -18.23 12.07 -7.05
N CYS A 193 -18.79 11.85 -5.86
CA CYS A 193 -18.46 12.63 -4.67
C CYS A 193 -16.99 12.40 -4.26
N ALA A 194 -16.54 11.15 -4.24
CA ALA A 194 -15.18 10.75 -3.89
C ALA A 194 -14.15 11.41 -4.83
N ASP A 195 -14.40 11.38 -6.15
CA ASP A 195 -13.55 12.00 -7.17
C ASP A 195 -13.49 13.52 -7.05
N SER A 196 -14.57 14.14 -6.58
CA SER A 196 -14.61 15.58 -6.40
C SER A 196 -13.79 16.04 -5.19
N VAL A 197 -13.61 15.21 -4.16
CA VAL A 197 -12.89 15.61 -2.94
C VAL A 197 -11.38 15.39 -3.11
N PRO A 198 -10.53 16.42 -2.91
CA PRO A 198 -9.09 16.28 -3.11
C PRO A 198 -8.48 15.22 -2.21
N TYR A 199 -7.35 14.68 -2.63
CA TYR A 199 -6.53 13.80 -1.81
C TYR A 199 -6.09 14.54 -0.53
N VAL A 200 -6.20 13.86 0.62
CA VAL A 200 -5.75 14.36 1.93
C VAL A 200 -4.67 13.43 2.49
N LYS A 201 -3.74 13.91 3.31
CA LYS A 201 -2.71 13.06 3.91
C LYS A 201 -3.12 12.43 5.24
N GLU A 202 -4.18 12.96 5.84
CA GLU A 202 -4.63 12.64 7.18
C GLU A 202 -6.16 12.52 7.17
N ASP A 203 -6.69 11.88 8.22
CA ASP A 203 -8.13 11.80 8.46
C ASP A 203 -8.77 13.19 8.37
N SER A 204 -9.88 13.25 7.65
CA SER A 204 -10.49 14.52 7.31
C SER A 204 -11.99 14.37 7.21
N THR A 205 -12.71 15.37 7.71
CA THR A 205 -14.12 15.57 7.40
C THR A 205 -14.28 16.92 6.72
N GLY A 206 -15.35 17.05 5.96
CA GLY A 206 -15.63 18.31 5.31
C GLY A 206 -16.99 18.37 4.67
N LYS A 207 -17.24 19.53 4.10
CA LYS A 207 -18.45 19.84 3.35
C LYS A 207 -18.05 20.26 1.95
N LYS A 208 -18.74 19.75 0.94
CA LYS A 208 -18.47 20.13 -0.45
C LYS A 208 -19.78 20.33 -1.20
N THR A 209 -19.80 21.38 -2.02
CA THR A 209 -20.82 21.57 -3.04
C THR A 209 -20.23 21.16 -4.39
N LEU A 210 -20.91 20.24 -5.06
CA LEU A 210 -20.62 19.83 -6.43
C LEU A 210 -21.71 20.35 -7.36
N GLN A 211 -21.30 20.91 -8.49
CA GLN A 211 -22.20 21.35 -9.56
C GLN A 211 -21.70 20.78 -10.88
N ILE A 212 -22.61 20.10 -11.59
CA ILE A 212 -22.44 19.60 -12.95
C ILE A 212 -23.54 20.26 -13.77
N ASP A 213 -23.14 21.16 -14.65
CA ASP A 213 -24.08 21.91 -15.49
C ASP A 213 -24.66 21.04 -16.60
N ILE A 214 -25.84 21.39 -17.11
CA ILE A 214 -26.55 20.65 -18.17
C ILE A 214 -25.74 20.50 -19.47
N ASN A 215 -24.77 21.40 -19.70
CA ASN A 215 -23.89 21.37 -20.86
C ASN A 215 -22.69 20.42 -20.68
N THR A 216 -22.47 19.92 -19.47
CA THR A 216 -21.42 18.93 -19.18
C THR A 216 -21.99 17.54 -19.44
N PRO A 217 -21.28 16.65 -20.17
CA PRO A 217 -21.74 15.27 -20.38
C PRO A 217 -21.94 14.53 -19.05
N PHE A 218 -23.19 14.44 -18.61
CA PHE A 218 -23.58 13.74 -17.41
C PHE A 218 -25.00 13.21 -17.59
N TYR A 219 -25.17 11.91 -17.35
CA TYR A 219 -26.37 11.19 -17.74
C TYR A 219 -26.90 10.34 -16.60
N PHE A 220 -28.21 10.28 -16.49
CA PHE A 220 -28.95 9.31 -15.69
C PHE A 220 -29.35 8.13 -16.58
N TYR A 221 -29.07 6.91 -16.14
CA TYR A 221 -29.42 5.68 -16.83
C TYR A 221 -30.73 5.11 -16.28
N TRP A 222 -31.77 5.13 -17.10
CA TRP A 222 -33.10 4.62 -16.78
C TRP A 222 -33.62 3.79 -17.94
N GLU A 223 -34.21 2.62 -17.67
CA GLU A 223 -34.84 1.77 -18.69
C GLU A 223 -34.07 1.62 -20.04
N LYS A 224 -32.75 1.45 -19.96
CA LYS A 224 -31.83 1.29 -21.11
C LYS A 224 -31.56 2.55 -21.94
N VAL A 225 -32.02 3.71 -21.50
CA VAL A 225 -31.68 5.01 -22.10
C VAL A 225 -30.79 5.85 -21.17
N PHE A 226 -30.05 6.79 -21.77
CA PHE A 226 -29.24 7.76 -21.06
C PHE A 226 -29.82 9.14 -21.25
N ILE A 227 -30.29 9.74 -20.16
CA ILE A 227 -30.97 11.02 -20.13
C ILE A 227 -29.99 12.05 -19.58
N GLY A 228 -29.74 13.13 -20.31
CA GLY A 228 -28.89 14.23 -19.86
C GLY A 228 -29.42 14.83 -18.56
N LEU A 229 -28.51 15.16 -17.66
CA LEU A 229 -28.84 15.58 -16.31
C LEU A 229 -27.84 16.65 -15.84
N SER A 230 -28.36 17.71 -15.22
CA SER A 230 -27.58 18.58 -14.35
C SER A 230 -27.74 18.17 -12.89
N LEU A 231 -26.69 18.34 -12.11
CA LEU A 231 -26.64 17.96 -10.71
C LEU A 231 -26.03 19.10 -9.89
N LYS A 232 -26.75 19.55 -8.87
CA LYS A 232 -26.20 20.42 -7.83
C LYS A 232 -26.46 19.79 -6.48
N MET A 233 -25.40 19.48 -5.74
CA MET A 233 -25.54 18.87 -4.43
C MET A 233 -24.53 19.41 -3.43
N THR A 234 -24.92 19.44 -2.17
CA THR A 234 -24.06 19.75 -1.04
C THR A 234 -24.06 18.57 -0.09
N PHE A 235 -22.89 18.05 0.23
CA PHE A 235 -22.75 16.85 1.05
C PHE A 235 -21.65 17.01 2.09
N ASN A 236 -21.87 16.37 3.23
CA ASN A 236 -20.88 16.19 4.29
C ASN A 236 -20.18 14.84 4.08
N TRP A 237 -18.87 14.83 4.20
CA TRP A 237 -18.04 13.68 3.89
C TRP A 237 -16.98 13.44 4.96
N LYS A 238 -16.53 12.18 5.02
CA LYS A 238 -15.43 11.74 5.85
C LYS A 238 -14.46 10.90 5.02
N LYS A 239 -13.17 11.22 5.13
CA LYS A 239 -12.04 10.44 4.65
C LYS A 239 -11.26 9.87 5.83
N VAL A 240 -11.06 8.56 5.82
CA VAL A 240 -10.16 7.89 6.76
C VAL A 240 -8.94 7.41 5.98
N VAL A 241 -7.75 7.81 6.41
CA VAL A 241 -6.49 7.49 5.76
C VAL A 241 -5.81 6.38 6.53
N TYR A 242 -5.47 5.31 5.84
CA TYR A 242 -4.74 4.19 6.38
C TYR A 242 -3.38 4.08 5.73
N GLN A 243 -2.35 3.83 6.54
CA GLN A 243 -1.06 3.39 6.04
C GLN A 243 -1.10 1.88 5.87
N ILE A 244 -0.93 1.38 4.64
CA ILE A 244 -0.79 -0.05 4.40
C ILE A 244 0.68 -0.41 4.65
N PRO A 245 0.98 -1.34 5.58
CA PRO A 245 2.34 -1.79 5.77
C PRO A 245 2.77 -2.71 4.63
N ILE A 246 4.04 -2.60 4.23
CA ILE A 246 4.69 -3.60 3.37
C ILE A 246 5.36 -4.62 4.29
N ASP A 247 4.79 -5.82 4.33
CA ASP A 247 5.24 -6.90 5.23
C ASP A 247 6.20 -7.88 4.53
N LEU A 248 6.16 -7.95 3.20
CA LEU A 248 6.91 -8.93 2.43
C LEU A 248 7.43 -8.37 1.10
N LEU A 249 8.72 -8.60 0.89
CA LEU A 249 9.42 -8.40 -0.35
C LEU A 249 9.84 -9.76 -0.92
N SER A 250 9.55 -10.04 -2.19
CA SER A 250 10.05 -11.23 -2.86
C SER A 250 10.69 -10.90 -4.21
N TYR A 251 11.70 -11.69 -4.58
CA TYR A 251 12.32 -11.61 -5.90
C TYR A 251 11.95 -12.86 -6.70
N GLU A 252 11.09 -12.69 -7.70
CA GLU A 252 10.41 -13.79 -8.41
C GLU A 252 10.39 -13.53 -9.92
N GLN A 253 10.22 -14.60 -10.72
CA GLN A 253 9.99 -14.48 -12.16
C GLN A 253 8.52 -14.16 -12.42
N ASP A 254 8.25 -13.16 -13.26
CA ASP A 254 6.91 -12.84 -13.74
C ASP A 254 6.39 -13.91 -14.74
N GLU A 255 5.17 -13.70 -15.25
CA GLU A 255 4.53 -14.59 -16.23
C GLU A 255 5.29 -14.70 -17.57
N HIS A 256 6.24 -13.80 -17.81
CA HIS A 256 7.10 -13.75 -18.98
C HIS A 256 8.52 -14.26 -18.70
N GLY A 257 8.80 -14.73 -17.47
CA GLY A 257 10.11 -15.24 -17.05
C GLY A 257 11.11 -14.15 -16.66
N THR A 258 10.68 -12.90 -16.54
CA THR A 258 11.53 -11.77 -16.12
C THR A 258 11.58 -11.70 -14.60
N LEU A 259 12.79 -11.63 -14.04
CA LEU A 259 12.97 -11.47 -12.60
C LEU A 259 12.64 -10.03 -12.16
N ILE A 260 11.75 -9.91 -11.18
CA ILE A 260 11.26 -8.64 -10.65
C ILE A 260 11.12 -8.66 -9.13
N TRP A 261 11.20 -7.50 -8.50
CA TRP A 261 10.84 -7.34 -7.09
C TRP A 261 9.32 -7.22 -6.95
N LEU A 262 8.74 -7.96 -6.01
CA LEU A 262 7.32 -7.93 -5.68
C LEU A 262 7.13 -7.44 -4.25
N PHE A 263 6.47 -6.30 -4.12
CA PHE A 263 6.12 -5.71 -2.82
C PHE A 263 4.72 -6.15 -2.46
N HIS A 264 4.58 -6.81 -1.32
CA HIS A 264 3.31 -7.26 -0.81
C HIS A 264 2.91 -6.38 0.37
N GLY A 265 1.68 -5.86 0.31
CA GLY A 265 1.07 -5.10 1.38
C GLY A 265 -0.33 -5.64 1.66
N SER A 266 -0.71 -5.59 2.93
CA SER A 266 -1.99 -6.07 3.40
C SER A 266 -2.51 -5.22 4.55
N LEU A 267 -3.79 -4.90 4.52
CA LEU A 267 -4.45 -4.11 5.55
C LEU A 267 -5.88 -4.59 5.74
N GLU A 268 -6.29 -4.79 7.00
CA GLU A 268 -7.69 -5.05 7.33
C GLU A 268 -8.39 -3.74 7.73
N THR A 269 -9.55 -3.50 7.12
CA THR A 269 -10.32 -2.26 7.26
C THR A 269 -11.77 -2.59 7.61
N SER A 270 -12.56 -1.58 7.95
CA SER A 270 -14.01 -1.73 8.14
C SER A 270 -14.73 -2.28 6.91
N ASN A 271 -14.19 -2.03 5.72
CA ASN A 271 -14.78 -2.45 4.45
C ASN A 271 -14.20 -3.78 3.93
N GLY A 272 -13.31 -4.41 4.71
CA GLY A 272 -12.72 -5.72 4.40
C GLY A 272 -11.21 -5.70 4.32
N GLN A 273 -10.65 -6.83 3.88
CA GLN A 273 -9.22 -7.01 3.69
C GLN A 273 -8.78 -6.44 2.34
N ILE A 274 -7.71 -5.66 2.38
CA ILE A 274 -7.01 -5.13 1.22
C ILE A 274 -5.71 -5.89 1.12
N ASP A 275 -5.47 -6.52 -0.02
CA ASP A 275 -4.20 -7.14 -0.35
C ASP A 275 -3.74 -6.61 -1.72
N PHE A 276 -2.48 -6.18 -1.80
CA PHE A 276 -1.88 -5.76 -3.05
C PHE A 276 -0.53 -6.40 -3.28
N THR A 277 -0.17 -6.51 -4.56
CA THR A 277 1.18 -6.87 -4.98
C THR A 277 1.64 -5.86 -6.02
N LEU A 278 2.78 -5.20 -5.77
CA LEU A 278 3.37 -4.23 -6.67
C LEU A 278 4.65 -4.80 -7.27
N PRO A 279 4.70 -4.98 -8.60
CA PRO A 279 5.96 -5.24 -9.27
C PRO A 279 6.76 -3.93 -9.31
N VAL A 280 7.95 -3.99 -8.73
CA VAL A 280 8.87 -2.85 -8.60
C VAL A 280 10.13 -3.14 -9.39
N LYS A 281 10.54 -2.16 -10.18
CA LYS A 281 11.82 -2.17 -10.89
C LYS A 281 12.59 -0.90 -10.56
N GLU A 282 13.86 -1.05 -10.23
CA GLU A 282 14.74 0.12 -10.11
C GLU A 282 15.26 0.51 -11.50
N LEU A 283 15.12 1.78 -11.86
CA LEU A 283 15.77 2.39 -13.01
C LEU A 283 16.38 3.71 -12.55
N ASP A 284 17.70 3.85 -12.74
CA ASP A 284 18.47 5.07 -12.48
C ASP A 284 18.31 5.64 -11.05
N GLY A 285 18.28 4.76 -10.04
CA GLY A 285 18.12 5.14 -8.63
C GLY A 285 16.68 5.50 -8.24
N ALA A 286 15.71 5.31 -9.13
CA ALA A 286 14.28 5.48 -8.86
C ALA A 286 13.52 4.16 -9.02
N TYR A 287 12.58 3.90 -8.12
CA TYR A 287 11.70 2.74 -8.20
C TYR A 287 10.46 3.06 -9.06
N TRP A 288 10.27 2.25 -10.09
CA TRP A 288 9.11 2.27 -10.97
C TRP A 288 8.17 1.12 -10.62
N VAL A 289 6.90 1.46 -10.42
CA VAL A 289 5.84 0.47 -10.23
C VAL A 289 5.16 0.28 -11.58
N SER A 290 5.27 -0.92 -12.16
CA SER A 290 4.46 -1.30 -13.33
C SER A 290 3.10 -1.82 -12.86
N ASN A 291 2.05 -1.68 -13.68
CA ASN A 291 0.70 -2.27 -13.53
C ASN A 291 0.45 -3.01 -12.21
N TYR A 292 -0.28 -2.37 -11.28
CA TYR A 292 -0.57 -2.99 -9.98
C TYR A 292 -1.69 -4.02 -10.10
N MET A 293 -1.48 -5.20 -9.52
CA MET A 293 -2.54 -6.17 -9.27
C MET A 293 -2.96 -6.03 -7.82
N ALA A 294 -4.16 -5.50 -7.61
CA ALA A 294 -4.69 -5.32 -6.27
C ALA A 294 -6.13 -5.81 -6.25
N THR A 295 -6.47 -6.57 -5.22
CA THR A 295 -7.87 -6.84 -4.90
C THR A 295 -8.29 -5.71 -3.98
N ILE A 296 -8.94 -4.71 -4.56
CA ILE A 296 -9.33 -3.51 -3.85
C ILE A 296 -10.86 -3.45 -3.81
N PRO A 297 -11.48 -3.08 -2.67
CA PRO A 297 -12.90 -2.72 -2.64
C PRO A 297 -13.23 -1.64 -3.70
N ASP A 298 -14.47 -1.61 -4.20
CA ASP A 298 -14.94 -0.59 -5.15
C ASP A 298 -14.74 0.84 -4.59
N GLY A 299 -14.29 1.79 -5.43
CA GLY A 299 -14.18 3.22 -5.07
C GLY A 299 -12.81 3.70 -4.55
N VAL A 300 -11.75 2.92 -4.77
CA VAL A 300 -10.45 3.13 -4.10
C VAL A 300 -9.35 3.64 -5.02
N LYS A 301 -8.52 4.55 -4.50
CA LYS A 301 -7.26 5.01 -5.11
C LYS A 301 -6.10 4.70 -4.17
N LEU A 302 -5.15 3.89 -4.65
CA LEU A 302 -3.84 3.71 -4.00
C LEU A 302 -2.89 4.75 -4.57
N ASP A 303 -2.23 5.53 -3.72
CA ASP A 303 -1.17 6.46 -4.13
C ASP A 303 0.17 5.89 -3.68
N PHE A 304 1.11 5.79 -4.63
CA PHE A 304 2.47 5.36 -4.40
C PHE A 304 3.40 6.53 -4.73
N LYS A 305 4.07 7.05 -3.71
CA LYS A 305 5.12 8.03 -3.91
C LYS A 305 6.48 7.37 -3.66
N PRO A 306 7.25 7.04 -4.71
CA PRO A 306 8.65 6.71 -4.50
C PRO A 306 9.36 7.97 -3.96
N TYR A 307 10.01 7.85 -2.80
CA TYR A 307 10.90 8.89 -2.31
C TYR A 307 12.14 8.94 -3.23
N LYS A 308 12.46 10.12 -3.75
CA LYS A 308 13.75 10.40 -4.40
C LYS A 308 14.83 10.63 -3.35
#